data_AF-A0A8S8YMN2-F1
#
_entry.id   AF-A0A8S8YMN2-F1
#
_cell.length_a   1.000
_cell.length_b   1.000
_cell.length_c   1.000
_cell.angle_alpha   90.00
_cell.angle_beta   90.00
_cell.angle_gamma   90.00
#
_symmetry.space_group_name_H-M   'P 1'
#
loop_
_entity.id
_entity.type
_entity.pdbx_description
1 polymer ?
#
loop_
_entity_poly.entity_id
_entity_poly.type
_entity_poly.pdbx_seq_one_letter_code
_entity_poly.pdbx_strand_id
1 'polypeptide(L)' 'MSLEDPNYPWRDSRLPPKGGVVNSHPGLLPDVEVASPAWSVYHDIPIGSTTHFCDNGNDTGELLLRREIPVKRGMT' A
#
# COMPACT_ATOMS: atom_id res chain seq x y z
N MET A 1 15.39 -14.81 17.00
CA MET A 1 14.66 -15.39 15.85
C MET A 1 15.59 -15.22 14.66
N SER A 2 16.12 -16.31 14.09
CA SER A 2 17.18 -16.22 13.08
C SER A 2 16.69 -15.48 11.83
N LEU A 3 17.55 -14.61 11.30
CA LEU A 3 17.25 -13.76 10.15
C LEU A 3 17.29 -14.51 8.80
N GLU A 4 17.53 -15.82 8.84
CA GLU A 4 17.67 -16.65 7.65
C GLU A 4 16.68 -17.83 7.76
N ASP A 5 15.52 -17.71 7.12
CA ASP A 5 14.62 -18.83 6.85
C ASP A 5 14.75 -19.21 5.37
N PRO A 6 15.34 -20.38 5.05
CA PRO A 6 15.60 -20.79 3.67
C PRO A 6 14.32 -21.03 2.85
N ASN A 7 13.14 -21.10 3.48
CA ASN A 7 11.87 -21.23 2.77
C ASN A 7 11.35 -19.89 2.22
N TYR A 8 11.91 -18.76 2.67
CA TYR A 8 11.50 -17.41 2.29
C TYR A 8 12.72 -16.54 1.95
N PRO A 9 13.44 -16.81 0.85
CA PRO A 9 14.70 -16.13 0.51
C PRO A 9 14.55 -14.61 0.28
N TRP A 10 13.34 -14.08 0.10
CA TRP A 10 13.07 -12.65 -0.02
C TRP A 10 12.89 -11.94 1.32
N ARG A 11 12.81 -12.66 2.45
CA ARG A 11 12.74 -12.03 3.79
C ARG A 11 14.04 -11.37 4.20
N ASP A 12 15.18 -11.79 3.65
CA ASP A 12 16.47 -11.07 3.75
C ASP A 12 16.71 -10.22 2.49
N SER A 13 15.74 -9.40 2.12
CA SER A 13 15.95 -8.37 1.11
C SER A 13 15.39 -7.06 1.63
N ARG A 14 16.25 -6.33 2.34
CA ARG A 14 16.04 -4.91 2.69
C ARG A 14 15.98 -3.99 1.45
N LEU A 15 15.77 -4.57 0.27
CA LEU A 15 15.68 -3.95 -1.03
C LEU A 15 14.75 -4.81 -1.90
N PRO A 16 13.80 -4.20 -2.63
CA PRO A 16 12.95 -4.92 -3.57
C PRO A 16 13.78 -5.62 -4.68
N PRO A 17 13.24 -6.66 -5.37
CA PRO A 17 13.89 -7.30 -6.52
C PRO A 17 14.30 -6.26 -7.58
N LYS A 18 15.27 -6.61 -8.45
CA LYS A 18 15.82 -5.67 -9.46
C LYS A 18 14.78 -5.00 -10.38
N GLY A 19 13.58 -5.58 -10.53
CA GLY A 19 12.47 -5.01 -11.29
C GLY A 19 11.49 -4.17 -10.47
N GLY A 20 11.77 -3.94 -9.18
CA GLY A 20 10.84 -3.35 -8.23
C GLY A 20 9.78 -4.34 -7.75
N VAL A 21 9.09 -3.98 -6.67
CA VAL A 21 7.80 -4.57 -6.29
C VAL A 21 6.75 -3.49 -6.48
N VAL A 22 5.60 -3.86 -7.05
CA VAL A 22 4.45 -2.95 -7.15
C VAL A 22 3.44 -3.36 -6.08
N ASN A 23 3.00 -2.39 -5.28
CA ASN A 23 1.89 -2.56 -4.35
C ASN A 23 0.63 -1.91 -4.92
N SER A 24 -0.52 -2.58 -4.77
CA SER A 24 -1.84 -2.04 -5.06
C SER A 24 -2.53 -1.74 -3.73
N HIS A 25 -2.26 -0.55 -3.20
CA HIS A 25 -2.71 -0.09 -1.90
C HIS A 25 -4.19 0.33 -1.93
N PRO A 26 -5.06 -0.19 -1.04
CA PRO A 26 -6.49 0.16 -0.98
C PRO A 26 -6.74 1.45 -0.18
N GLY A 27 -5.93 2.48 -0.44
CA GLY A 27 -6.03 3.82 0.13
C GLY A 27 -5.41 4.87 -0.80
N LEU A 28 -5.74 6.14 -0.58
CA LEU A 28 -5.15 7.26 -1.33
C LEU A 28 -3.85 7.70 -0.65
N LEU A 29 -2.69 7.42 -1.24
CA LEU A 29 -1.40 7.88 -0.71
C LEU A 29 -1.13 9.32 -1.15
N PRO A 30 -0.57 10.18 -0.27
CA PRO A 30 -0.05 9.85 1.07
C PRO A 30 -1.08 9.97 2.21
N ASP A 31 -2.34 10.27 1.91
CA ASP A 31 -3.36 10.55 2.94
C ASP A 31 -3.67 9.34 3.83
N VAL A 32 -3.45 8.13 3.30
CA VAL A 32 -3.73 6.86 3.97
C VAL A 32 -2.58 5.88 3.71
N GLU A 33 -1.53 5.91 4.54
CA GLU A 33 -0.33 5.04 4.41
C GLU A 33 -0.52 3.64 5.01
N VAL A 34 -1.45 3.46 5.93
CA VAL A 34 -1.69 2.18 6.62
C VAL A 34 -3.18 1.98 6.75
N ALA A 35 -3.85 1.42 5.74
CA ALA A 35 -5.28 1.11 5.93
C ALA A 35 -5.96 0.25 4.88
N SER A 36 -7.10 -0.29 5.32
CA SER A 36 -8.26 -0.64 4.50
C SER A 36 -9.15 0.59 4.25
N PRO A 37 -10.13 0.52 3.33
CA PRO A 37 -11.08 1.62 3.08
C PRO A 37 -11.85 2.12 4.32
N ALA A 38 -11.87 1.33 5.40
CA ALA A 38 -12.52 1.71 6.66
C ALA A 38 -11.88 2.93 7.33
N TRP A 39 -10.57 3.13 7.19
CA TRP A 39 -9.89 4.32 7.74
C TRP A 39 -10.35 5.58 7.03
N SER A 40 -10.53 5.52 5.71
CA SER A 40 -11.08 6.61 4.92
C SER A 40 -12.51 6.96 5.35
N VAL A 41 -13.34 5.96 5.64
CA VAL A 41 -14.69 6.17 6.18
C VAL A 41 -14.63 6.85 7.55
N TYR A 42 -13.77 6.38 8.45
CA TYR A 42 -13.70 6.89 9.82
C TYR A 42 -13.18 8.32 9.89
N HIS A 43 -12.27 8.70 9.00
CA HIS A 43 -11.65 10.03 8.97
C HIS A 43 -12.22 10.98 7.90
N ASP A 44 -13.33 10.61 7.24
CA ASP A 44 -13.93 11.38 6.15
C ASP A 44 -12.93 11.74 5.03
N ILE A 45 -12.02 10.83 4.72
CA ILE A 45 -11.07 10.94 3.59
C ILE A 45 -11.75 10.34 2.34
N PRO A 46 -11.58 10.94 1.14
CA PRO A 46 -12.08 10.34 -0.09
C PRO A 46 -11.62 8.88 -0.25
N ILE A 47 -12.56 8.00 -0.61
CA ILE A 47 -12.25 6.58 -0.84
C ILE A 47 -11.59 6.44 -2.21
N GLY A 48 -10.56 5.60 -2.27
CA GLY A 48 -9.85 5.33 -3.51
C GLY A 48 -8.75 4.30 -3.31
N SER A 49 -7.91 4.15 -4.33
CA SER A 49 -6.77 3.25 -4.31
C SER A 49 -5.59 3.87 -5.03
N THR A 50 -4.39 3.46 -4.62
CA THR A 50 -3.12 3.89 -5.18
C THR A 50 -2.28 2.67 -5.54
N THR A 51 -1.68 2.69 -6.71
CA THR A 51 -0.63 1.74 -7.11
C THR A 51 0.70 2.47 -7.07
N HIS A 52 1.72 1.88 -6.45
CA HIS A 52 3.03 2.50 -6.29
C HIS A 52 4.13 1.42 -6.22
N PHE A 53 5.38 1.83 -6.38
CA PHE A 53 6.52 0.97 -6.09
C PHE A 53 6.73 0.81 -4.58
N CYS A 54 7.15 -0.36 -4.13
CA CYS A 54 7.64 -0.55 -2.77
C CYS A 54 9.08 -0.04 -2.67
N ASP A 55 9.39 0.67 -1.59
CA ASP A 55 10.73 1.02 -1.18
C ASP A 55 10.96 0.56 0.27
N ASN A 56 11.93 1.13 0.96
CA ASN A 56 12.24 0.77 2.34
C ASN A 56 11.33 1.45 3.38
N GLY A 57 10.48 2.38 2.95
CA GLY A 57 9.43 2.95 3.78
C GLY A 57 8.11 2.21 3.60
N ASN A 58 7.16 2.46 4.50
CA ASN A 58 5.84 1.88 4.37
C ASN A 58 4.98 2.77 3.47
N ASP A 59 4.69 2.28 2.27
CA ASP A 59 3.83 2.96 1.29
C ASP A 59 4.32 4.36 0.88
N THR A 60 5.65 4.55 0.82
CA THR A 60 6.30 5.82 0.45
C THR A 60 6.88 5.85 -0.95
N GLY A 61 6.92 4.72 -1.65
CA GLY A 61 7.54 4.67 -2.98
C GLY A 61 6.72 5.37 -4.07
N GLU A 62 7.34 5.55 -5.24
CA GLU A 62 6.80 6.37 -6.33
C GLU A 62 5.42 5.89 -6.82
N LEU A 63 4.50 6.84 -7.01
CA LEU A 63 3.14 6.58 -7.46
C LEU A 63 3.09 6.22 -8.94
N LEU A 64 2.43 5.11 -9.26
CA LEU A 64 2.13 4.68 -10.62
C LEU A 64 0.72 5.08 -11.06
N LEU A 65 -0.25 4.96 -10.14
CA LEU A 65 -1.65 5.33 -10.36
C LEU A 65 -2.29 5.75 -9.04
N ARG A 66 -3.13 6.77 -9.07
CA ARG A 66 -3.99 7.16 -7.95
C ARG A 66 -5.39 7.41 -8.49
N ARG A 67 -6.42 6.83 -7.86
CA ARG A 67 -7.80 7.00 -8.30
C ARG A 67 -8.77 7.01 -7.13
N GLU A 68 -9.59 8.05 -7.09
CA GLU A 68 -10.77 8.11 -6.24
C GLU A 68 -11.88 7.19 -6.77
N ILE A 69 -12.58 6.53 -5.86
CA ILE A 69 -13.74 5.68 -6.14
C ILE A 69 -14.96 6.37 -5.53
N PRO A 70 -15.94 6.78 -6.35
CA PRO A 70 -17.17 7.39 -5.84
C PRO A 70 -17.92 6.40 -4.94
N VAL A 71 -18.19 6.81 -3.71
CA VAL A 71 -19.01 6.06 -2.75
C VAL A 71 -20.18 6.89 -2.27
N LYS A 72 -21.25 6.21 -1.86
CA LYS A 72 -22.46 6.82 -1.31
C LYS A 72 -22.69 6.28 0.10
N ARG A 73 -23.28 7.12 0.95
CA ARG A 73 -23.71 6.70 2.28
C ARG A 73 -24.64 5.48 2.18
N GLY A 74 -24.33 4.44 2.95
CA GLY A 74 -25.12 3.19 2.99
C GLY A 74 -24.59 2.04 2.13
N MET A 75 -23.48 2.20 1.41
CA MET A 75 -22.79 1.09 0.74
C MET A 75 -22.05 0.19 1.77
N THR A 76 -22.07 -1.13 1.58
CA THR A 76 -21.43 -2.14 2.45
C THR A 76 -20.71 -3.20 1.64
#